data_AF-A0A8S9HDP2-F1
#
_entry.id   AF-A0A8S9HDP2-F1
#
_cell.length_a   1.000
_cell.length_b   1.000
_cell.length_c   1.000
_cell.angle_alpha   90.00
_cell.angle_beta   90.00
_cell.angle_gamma   90.00
#
_symmetry.space_group_name_H-M   'P 1'
#
loop_
_entity.id
_entity.type
_entity.pdbx_description
1 polymer ?
#
loop_
_entity_poly.entity_id
_entity_poly.type
_entity_poly.pdbx_seq_one_letter_code
_entity_poly.pdbx_strand_id
1 'polypeptide(L)'
;MNLGELSTLDLQGNRFSGELSPKIKSWKKLNELNLAGNQFSGSIPNEIGSLSVLNYLDLSGNLFSGEIPVSLQGLKLNQLNLSNNRLTGDIPPSLAKEMYKNSFLGNPGLCGDIKGLCGYKDEAKSKGYVWLLRSIFVLAAVVFVAGLVWFYFKYSTFKKARAVERSKWTVMSFHKLGFSENEILESLDEDNVIGAGSSGKVYKVVLTNGETVAVKRLWTGGSVKETGGDSDLEKGERSGPKDEAFEAEVETLGKIRHKNIVKLWCCCTTRDCKLLVYEYMPNGSLGDLLHSSKGGTLGWETRFKIILDAAEGLSYLHHDCVPPIVHRDVKSNNILIDGDYGARVADFGVAKVVDSTAKAPKSMSVIAGSCGYIAPEYAYTLRVNEKSDIYSFGVVILEIVTRKRPISPELGEKDLVKWVCSTLDQKGVEHVIDPKLDSCFKEEISKILNIGLLCTSPLPINRPSMRRVVKMLQEIGGVDDESRNKTREDKDGKLTPYYNEEASDQGSVA
;
A
#
# COMPACT_ATOMS: atom_id res chain seq x y z
N MET A 1 -69.29 57.20 3.15
CA MET A 1 -69.91 56.18 2.27
C MET A 1 -69.17 54.87 2.45
N ASN A 2 -69.87 53.80 2.82
CA ASN A 2 -69.30 52.46 2.94
C ASN A 2 -69.37 51.79 1.57
N LEU A 3 -68.25 51.72 0.85
CA LEU A 3 -68.14 51.17 -0.50
C LEU A 3 -67.50 49.77 -0.48
N GLY A 4 -67.84 48.95 0.52
CA GLY A 4 -67.23 47.63 0.72
C GLY A 4 -67.46 46.63 -0.42
N GLU A 5 -68.48 46.87 -1.24
CA GLU A 5 -68.84 46.06 -2.42
C GLU A 5 -68.25 46.59 -3.74
N LEU A 6 -67.51 47.70 -3.72
CA LEU A 6 -66.95 48.30 -4.92
C LEU A 6 -65.85 47.39 -5.49
N SER A 7 -66.05 46.95 -6.74
CA SER A 7 -65.11 46.09 -7.46
C SER A 7 -64.21 46.85 -8.44
N THR A 8 -64.73 47.90 -9.06
CA THR A 8 -64.01 48.70 -10.07
C THR A 8 -64.23 50.17 -9.78
N LEU A 9 -63.14 50.94 -9.81
CA LEU A 9 -63.18 52.40 -9.77
C LEU A 9 -62.32 52.96 -10.90
N ASP A 10 -62.96 53.46 -11.95
CA ASP A 10 -62.31 54.18 -13.04
C ASP A 10 -62.74 55.66 -13.00
N LEU A 11 -61.75 56.53 -12.77
CA LEU A 11 -61.89 57.99 -12.73
C LEU A 11 -60.90 58.67 -13.67
N GLN A 12 -60.35 57.96 -14.65
CA GLN A 12 -59.28 58.46 -15.50
C GLN A 12 -59.67 59.71 -16.31
N GLY A 13 -58.69 60.56 -16.62
CA GLY A 13 -58.83 61.69 -17.54
C GLY A 13 -59.69 62.85 -17.04
N ASN A 14 -59.74 63.06 -15.72
CA ASN A 14 -60.52 64.12 -15.09
C ASN A 14 -59.61 65.21 -14.48
N ARG A 15 -60.21 66.13 -13.72
CA ARG A 15 -59.49 67.20 -12.99
C ARG A 15 -59.58 67.00 -11.47
N PHE A 16 -59.67 65.75 -11.00
CA PHE A 16 -59.71 65.48 -9.56
C PHE A 16 -58.38 65.84 -8.91
N SER A 17 -58.44 66.52 -7.77
CA SER A 17 -57.26 67.02 -7.06
C SER A 17 -57.33 66.70 -5.56
N GLY A 18 -56.19 66.85 -4.87
CA GLY A 18 -56.05 66.56 -3.45
C GLY A 18 -55.35 65.22 -3.21
N GLU A 19 -55.29 64.80 -1.96
CA GLU A 19 -54.61 63.56 -1.56
C GLU A 19 -55.53 62.35 -1.64
N LEU A 20 -54.96 61.19 -1.97
CA LEU A 20 -55.69 59.94 -1.93
C LEU A 20 -55.94 59.53 -0.48
N SER A 21 -57.20 59.38 -0.07
CA SER A 21 -57.54 59.13 1.33
C SER A 21 -57.13 57.71 1.80
N PRO A 22 -56.51 57.56 2.99
CA PRO A 22 -56.25 56.27 3.63
C PRO A 22 -57.49 55.40 3.86
N LYS A 23 -58.70 55.99 3.77
CA LYS A 23 -59.98 55.26 3.88
C LYS A 23 -60.19 54.25 2.75
N ILE A 24 -59.37 54.28 1.70
CA ILE A 24 -59.35 53.29 0.61
C ILE A 24 -59.21 51.84 1.11
N LYS A 25 -58.58 51.63 2.28
CA LYS A 25 -58.47 50.30 2.91
C LYS A 25 -59.80 49.57 3.13
N SER A 26 -60.92 50.31 3.14
CA SER A 26 -62.28 49.76 3.35
C SER A 26 -62.88 49.09 2.11
N TRP A 27 -62.31 49.30 0.92
CA TRP A 27 -62.84 48.78 -0.35
C TRP A 27 -62.29 47.38 -0.64
N LYS A 28 -62.57 46.42 0.24
CA LYS A 28 -61.94 45.09 0.25
C LYS A 28 -62.18 44.24 -1.00
N LYS A 29 -63.20 44.56 -1.80
CA LYS A 29 -63.53 43.87 -3.06
C LYS A 29 -62.96 44.56 -4.30
N LEU A 30 -62.21 45.66 -4.15
CA LEU A 30 -61.70 46.44 -5.27
C LEU A 30 -60.62 45.67 -6.03
N ASN A 31 -60.91 45.35 -7.27
CA ASN A 31 -60.04 44.63 -8.19
C ASN A 31 -59.33 45.57 -9.16
N GLU A 32 -59.98 46.67 -9.56
CA GLU A 32 -59.45 47.64 -10.50
C GLU A 32 -59.56 49.07 -9.95
N LEU A 33 -58.43 49.78 -9.94
CA LEU A 33 -58.32 51.18 -9.59
C LEU A 33 -57.57 51.93 -10.68
N ASN A 34 -58.29 52.76 -11.42
CA ASN A 34 -57.74 53.63 -12.45
C ASN A 34 -58.00 55.10 -12.12
N LEU A 35 -56.93 55.83 -11.77
CA LEU A 35 -56.95 57.26 -11.46
C LEU A 35 -56.09 58.06 -12.45
N ALA A 36 -55.73 57.48 -13.59
CA ALA A 36 -54.76 58.05 -14.52
C ALA A 36 -55.19 59.43 -15.05
N GLY A 37 -54.22 60.33 -15.30
CA GLY A 37 -54.48 61.63 -15.92
C GLY A 37 -55.39 62.55 -15.10
N ASN A 38 -55.07 62.71 -13.81
CA ASN A 38 -55.76 63.60 -12.87
C ASN A 38 -54.73 64.56 -12.21
N GLN A 39 -55.13 65.24 -11.13
CA GLN A 39 -54.30 66.18 -10.36
C GLN A 39 -54.12 65.72 -8.89
N PHE A 40 -54.16 64.41 -8.63
CA PHE A 40 -53.94 63.89 -7.28
C PHE A 40 -52.50 64.15 -6.83
N SER A 41 -52.32 64.58 -5.58
CA SER A 41 -51.05 64.99 -5.00
C SER A 41 -50.76 64.28 -3.67
N GLY A 42 -49.60 64.54 -3.07
CA GLY A 42 -49.19 63.90 -1.82
C GLY A 42 -48.64 62.49 -2.04
N SER A 43 -48.44 61.74 -0.96
CA SER A 43 -47.91 60.36 -1.03
C SER A 43 -48.98 59.35 -1.42
N ILE A 44 -48.57 58.30 -2.12
CA ILE A 44 -49.41 57.11 -2.30
C ILE A 44 -49.62 56.47 -0.91
N PRO A 45 -50.87 56.29 -0.42
CA PRO A 45 -51.10 55.73 0.90
C PRO A 45 -50.65 54.27 1.01
N ASN A 46 -50.00 53.92 2.14
CA ASN A 46 -49.60 52.53 2.43
C ASN A 46 -50.81 51.58 2.45
N GLU A 47 -52.00 52.10 2.74
CA GLU A 47 -53.27 51.38 2.84
C GLU A 47 -53.69 50.68 1.54
N ILE A 48 -53.21 51.11 0.37
CA ILE A 48 -53.48 50.43 -0.91
C ILE A 48 -52.98 48.99 -0.87
N GLY A 49 -51.84 48.74 -0.19
CA GLY A 49 -51.31 47.39 -0.01
C GLY A 49 -52.22 46.44 0.77
N SER A 50 -53.29 46.94 1.41
CA SER A 50 -54.28 46.11 2.13
C SER A 50 -55.43 45.59 1.24
N LEU A 51 -55.43 45.93 -0.05
CA LEU A 51 -56.41 45.51 -1.05
C LEU A 51 -55.95 44.22 -1.74
N SER A 52 -56.03 43.10 -1.04
CA SER A 52 -55.44 41.82 -1.48
C SER A 52 -55.98 41.27 -2.81
N VAL A 53 -57.16 41.72 -3.25
CA VAL A 53 -57.77 41.31 -4.53
C VAL A 53 -57.49 42.30 -5.68
N LEU A 54 -56.75 43.39 -5.43
CA LEU A 54 -56.41 44.37 -6.44
C LEU A 54 -55.48 43.77 -7.48
N ASN A 55 -55.87 43.88 -8.75
CA ASN A 55 -55.17 43.30 -9.89
C ASN A 55 -54.71 44.35 -10.90
N TYR A 56 -55.45 45.46 -11.01
CA TYR A 56 -55.14 46.58 -11.90
C TYR A 56 -55.00 47.88 -11.10
N LEU A 57 -53.85 48.53 -11.20
CA LEU A 57 -53.56 49.80 -10.56
C LEU A 57 -52.89 50.77 -11.55
N ASP A 58 -53.62 51.79 -11.98
CA ASP A 58 -53.07 52.89 -12.77
C ASP A 58 -53.23 54.23 -12.02
N LEU A 59 -52.09 54.82 -11.66
CA LEU A 59 -51.98 56.12 -11.00
C LEU A 59 -51.18 57.12 -11.86
N SER A 60 -50.95 56.80 -13.14
CA SER A 60 -50.06 57.57 -14.00
C SER A 60 -50.59 58.96 -14.32
N GLY A 61 -49.68 59.89 -14.65
CA GLY A 61 -50.05 61.25 -15.05
C GLY A 61 -50.78 62.02 -13.93
N ASN A 62 -50.23 61.98 -12.72
CA ASN A 62 -50.70 62.71 -11.54
C ASN A 62 -49.54 63.49 -10.90
N LEU A 63 -49.74 64.02 -9.69
CA LEU A 63 -48.75 64.78 -8.92
C LEU A 63 -48.30 64.04 -7.66
N PHE A 64 -48.39 62.70 -7.62
CA PHE A 64 -47.97 61.91 -6.46
C PHE A 64 -46.47 62.08 -6.19
N SER A 65 -46.09 62.22 -4.93
CA SER A 65 -44.73 62.51 -4.47
C SER A 65 -44.30 61.61 -3.31
N GLY A 66 -43.00 61.54 -3.03
CA GLY A 66 -42.46 60.65 -2.00
C GLY A 66 -42.18 59.24 -2.53
N GLU A 67 -41.94 58.29 -1.62
CA GLU A 67 -41.55 56.92 -1.96
C GLU A 67 -42.73 56.05 -2.41
N ILE A 68 -42.43 55.03 -3.22
CA ILE A 68 -43.40 53.98 -3.54
C ILE A 68 -43.61 53.14 -2.29
N PRO A 69 -44.85 53.03 -1.76
CA PRO A 69 -45.13 52.24 -0.57
C PRO A 69 -44.64 50.79 -0.68
N VAL A 70 -43.83 50.35 0.28
CA VAL A 70 -43.36 48.96 0.37
C VAL A 70 -44.54 47.98 0.47
N SER A 71 -45.69 48.41 1.00
CA SER A 71 -46.90 47.60 1.09
C SER A 71 -47.44 47.14 -0.27
N LEU A 72 -47.15 47.86 -1.37
CA LEU A 72 -47.53 47.44 -2.72
C LEU A 72 -46.82 46.15 -3.16
N GLN A 73 -45.69 45.78 -2.55
CA GLN A 73 -45.01 44.52 -2.83
C GLN A 73 -45.88 43.29 -2.54
N GLY A 74 -46.84 43.39 -1.61
CA GLY A 74 -47.71 42.29 -1.22
C GLY A 74 -48.85 42.00 -2.21
N LEU A 75 -49.05 42.85 -3.21
CA LEU A 75 -50.15 42.74 -4.16
C LEU A 75 -49.77 41.90 -5.40
N LYS A 76 -50.71 41.10 -5.89
CA LYS A 76 -50.58 40.32 -7.13
C LYS A 76 -51.18 41.09 -8.30
N LEU A 77 -50.56 42.23 -8.61
CA LEU A 77 -50.97 43.05 -9.76
C LEU A 77 -50.60 42.33 -11.07
N ASN A 78 -51.51 42.38 -12.03
CA ASN A 78 -51.22 42.07 -13.43
C ASN A 78 -50.82 43.34 -14.19
N GLN A 79 -51.36 44.49 -13.78
CA GLN A 79 -51.08 45.79 -14.36
C GLN A 79 -50.78 46.79 -13.25
N LEU A 80 -49.64 47.46 -13.38
CA LEU A 80 -49.19 48.54 -12.50
C LEU A 80 -48.69 49.66 -13.39
N ASN A 81 -49.13 50.90 -13.15
CA ASN A 81 -48.60 52.07 -13.85
C ASN A 81 -48.55 53.27 -12.89
N LEU A 82 -47.33 53.72 -12.57
CA LEU A 82 -47.04 54.85 -11.70
C LEU A 82 -46.32 55.98 -12.47
N SER A 83 -46.29 55.89 -13.79
CA SER A 83 -45.48 56.75 -14.64
C SER A 83 -45.95 58.21 -14.61
N ASN A 84 -45.06 59.14 -14.93
CA ASN A 84 -45.37 60.58 -15.00
C ASN A 84 -45.98 61.12 -13.69
N ASN A 85 -45.26 60.94 -12.59
CA ASN A 85 -45.54 61.51 -11.28
C ASN A 85 -44.28 62.21 -10.74
N ARG A 86 -44.25 62.57 -9.46
CA ARG A 86 -43.10 63.16 -8.74
C ARG A 86 -42.52 62.21 -7.69
N LEU A 87 -42.60 60.91 -7.93
CA LEU A 87 -42.13 59.90 -6.99
C LEU A 87 -40.59 59.91 -6.88
N THR A 88 -40.10 59.59 -5.69
CA THR A 88 -38.67 59.64 -5.33
C THR A 88 -38.25 58.38 -4.57
N GLY A 89 -36.95 58.09 -4.52
CA GLY A 89 -36.42 56.97 -3.73
C GLY A 89 -36.38 55.65 -4.49
N ASP A 90 -36.14 54.55 -3.78
CA ASP A 90 -35.88 53.25 -4.39
C ASP A 90 -37.16 52.52 -4.81
N ILE A 91 -37.13 51.82 -5.95
CA ILE A 91 -38.21 50.92 -6.37
C ILE A 91 -38.19 49.68 -5.47
N PRO A 92 -39.31 49.35 -4.79
CA PRO A 92 -39.42 48.15 -3.96
C PRO A 92 -39.01 46.87 -4.72
N PRO A 93 -38.13 46.00 -4.19
CA PRO A 93 -37.52 44.90 -4.97
C PRO A 93 -38.50 43.98 -5.69
N SER A 94 -39.65 43.68 -5.07
CA SER A 94 -40.69 42.82 -5.67
C SER A 94 -41.40 43.45 -6.87
N LEU A 95 -41.36 44.78 -6.99
CA LEU A 95 -41.90 45.57 -8.10
C LEU A 95 -40.83 45.91 -9.15
N ALA A 96 -39.53 45.74 -8.83
CA ALA A 96 -38.41 46.00 -9.71
C ALA A 96 -38.23 44.88 -10.79
N LYS A 97 -39.30 44.56 -11.51
CA LYS A 97 -39.34 43.53 -12.57
C LYS A 97 -39.39 44.21 -13.94
N GLU A 98 -38.75 43.61 -14.96
CA GLU A 98 -38.71 44.17 -16.33
C GLU A 98 -40.12 44.42 -16.91
N MET A 99 -41.12 43.61 -16.53
CA MET A 99 -42.52 43.80 -16.94
C MET A 99 -43.13 45.14 -16.49
N TYR A 100 -42.62 45.74 -15.40
CA TYR A 100 -43.09 47.02 -14.86
C TYR A 100 -42.16 48.19 -15.20
N LYS A 101 -41.17 47.99 -16.07
CA LYS A 101 -40.19 49.02 -16.39
C LYS A 101 -40.82 50.33 -16.86
N ASN A 102 -41.83 50.25 -17.73
CA ASN A 102 -42.51 51.43 -18.25
C ASN A 102 -43.38 52.12 -17.19
N SER A 103 -43.77 51.40 -16.15
CA SER A 103 -44.60 51.88 -15.05
C SER A 103 -43.92 52.92 -14.18
N PHE A 104 -42.60 53.07 -14.25
CA PHE A 104 -41.83 53.99 -13.41
C PHE A 104 -41.30 55.21 -14.17
N LEU A 105 -41.43 55.24 -15.51
CA LEU A 105 -40.92 56.33 -16.34
C LEU A 105 -41.59 57.67 -16.01
N GLY A 106 -40.90 58.78 -16.30
CA GLY A 106 -41.45 60.13 -16.03
C GLY A 106 -41.45 60.54 -14.55
N ASN A 107 -40.78 59.78 -13.68
CA ASN A 107 -40.51 60.14 -12.29
C ASN A 107 -38.99 60.38 -12.11
N PRO A 108 -38.48 61.62 -12.17
CA PRO A 108 -37.04 61.89 -12.19
C PRO A 108 -36.32 61.57 -10.88
N GLY A 109 -37.05 61.36 -9.78
CA GLY A 109 -36.48 61.04 -8.48
C GLY A 109 -36.44 59.55 -8.12
N LEU A 110 -37.03 58.67 -8.95
CA LEU A 110 -37.05 57.23 -8.70
C LEU A 110 -35.73 56.58 -9.13
N CYS A 111 -35.22 55.70 -8.28
CA CYS A 111 -34.00 54.94 -8.51
C CYS A 111 -34.23 53.43 -8.33
N GLY A 112 -33.50 52.58 -9.04
CA GLY A 112 -33.59 51.12 -8.87
C GLY A 112 -32.74 50.33 -9.86
N ASP A 113 -32.57 49.03 -9.60
CA ASP A 113 -31.71 48.10 -10.38
C ASP A 113 -32.20 47.81 -11.82
N ILE A 114 -33.21 48.53 -12.31
CA ILE A 114 -33.70 48.41 -13.69
C ILE A 114 -32.87 49.32 -14.61
N LYS A 115 -32.21 48.70 -15.60
CA LYS A 115 -31.33 49.36 -16.57
C LYS A 115 -32.09 50.45 -17.36
N GLY A 116 -31.68 51.72 -17.16
CA GLY A 116 -32.20 52.89 -17.88
C GLY A 116 -33.04 53.89 -17.05
N LEU A 117 -33.30 53.61 -15.77
CA LEU A 117 -34.06 54.52 -14.88
C LEU A 117 -33.18 55.54 -14.13
N CYS A 118 -31.89 55.27 -13.95
CA CYS A 118 -30.93 56.22 -13.39
C CYS A 118 -29.85 56.58 -14.39
N GLY A 119 -29.60 57.88 -14.56
CA GLY A 119 -28.40 58.37 -15.23
C GLY A 119 -27.17 57.99 -14.41
N TYR A 120 -26.42 57.00 -14.88
CA TYR A 120 -25.14 56.59 -14.29
C TYR A 120 -24.20 57.80 -14.27
N LYS A 121 -23.94 58.36 -13.09
CA LYS A 121 -22.78 59.23 -12.88
C LYS A 121 -21.55 58.32 -12.89
N ASP A 122 -20.98 58.16 -14.07
CA ASP A 122 -19.56 57.83 -14.19
C ASP A 122 -18.77 58.96 -13.55
N GLU A 123 -18.10 58.71 -12.42
CA GLU A 123 -16.72 59.15 -12.20
C GLU A 123 -16.13 58.60 -10.88
N ALA A 124 -14.95 57.99 -11.03
CA ALA A 124 -13.89 57.87 -10.02
C ALA A 124 -14.00 56.84 -8.87
N LYS A 125 -14.19 55.53 -9.14
CA LYS A 125 -13.77 54.45 -8.19
C LYS A 125 -13.12 53.19 -8.79
N SER A 126 -12.79 53.14 -10.08
CA SER A 126 -12.28 51.89 -10.73
C SER A 126 -10.75 51.72 -10.75
N LYS A 127 -9.94 52.79 -10.65
CA LYS A 127 -8.47 52.65 -10.78
C LYS A 127 -7.78 52.01 -9.57
N GLY A 128 -8.27 52.24 -8.35
CA GLY A 128 -7.66 51.71 -7.12
C GLY A 128 -7.79 50.18 -7.00
N TYR A 129 -8.95 49.63 -7.34
CA TYR A 129 -9.22 48.19 -7.24
C TYR A 129 -8.42 47.39 -8.29
N VAL A 130 -8.30 47.90 -9.52
CA VAL A 130 -7.49 47.27 -10.57
C VAL A 130 -6.00 47.30 -10.23
N TRP A 131 -5.51 48.39 -9.63
CA TRP A 131 -4.11 48.47 -9.18
C TRP A 131 -3.83 47.52 -8.01
N LEU A 132 -4.77 47.41 -7.06
CA LEU A 132 -4.67 46.48 -5.94
C LEU A 132 -4.64 45.01 -6.43
N LEU A 133 -5.52 44.64 -7.36
CA LEU A 133 -5.52 43.31 -7.97
C LEU A 133 -4.22 42.99 -8.72
N ARG A 134 -3.70 43.94 -9.51
CA ARG A 134 -2.41 43.76 -10.21
C ARG A 134 -1.26 43.54 -9.23
N SER A 135 -1.21 44.31 -8.14
CA SER A 135 -0.19 44.14 -7.10
C SER A 135 -0.29 42.79 -6.39
N ILE A 136 -1.50 42.28 -6.15
CA ILE A 136 -1.71 40.94 -5.57
C ILE A 136 -1.24 39.84 -6.53
N PHE A 137 -1.58 39.92 -7.82
CA PHE A 137 -1.13 38.93 -8.81
C PHE A 137 0.39 38.93 -8.97
N VAL A 138 1.03 40.10 -8.98
CA VAL A 138 2.49 40.22 -9.03
C VAL A 138 3.13 39.63 -7.78
N LEU A 139 2.60 39.92 -6.59
CA LEU A 139 3.12 39.37 -5.33
C LEU A 139 2.97 37.84 -5.29
N ALA A 140 1.82 37.30 -5.74
CA ALA A 140 1.59 35.86 -5.82
C ALA A 140 2.56 35.18 -6.79
N ALA A 141 2.83 35.79 -7.95
CA ALA A 141 3.81 35.27 -8.91
C ALA A 141 5.23 35.28 -8.32
N VAL A 142 5.63 36.33 -7.59
CA VAL A 142 6.93 36.40 -6.92
C VAL A 142 7.05 35.32 -5.84
N VAL A 143 6.02 35.11 -5.03
CA VAL A 143 6.00 34.04 -4.01
C VAL A 143 6.09 32.65 -4.67
N PHE A 144 5.37 32.44 -5.77
CA PHE A 144 5.42 31.18 -6.50
C PHE A 144 6.81 30.92 -7.09
N VAL A 145 7.44 31.91 -7.72
CA VAL A 145 8.80 31.79 -8.25
C VAL A 145 9.81 31.59 -7.12
N ALA A 146 9.69 32.32 -6.01
CA ALA A 146 10.53 32.11 -4.83
C ALA A 146 10.35 30.70 -4.25
N GLY A 147 9.13 30.16 -4.27
CA GLY A 147 8.81 28.78 -3.88
C GLY A 147 9.46 27.75 -4.81
N LEU A 148 9.41 27.97 -6.13
CA LEU A 148 10.08 27.10 -7.11
C LEU A 148 11.61 27.17 -6.98
N VAL A 149 12.17 28.35 -6.76
CA VAL A 149 13.60 28.55 -6.53
C VAL A 149 14.01 27.88 -5.22
N TRP A 150 13.27 28.08 -4.13
CA TRP A 150 13.52 27.42 -2.86
C TRP A 150 13.40 25.89 -2.97
N PHE A 151 12.38 25.39 -3.68
CA PHE A 151 12.22 23.97 -3.96
C PHE A 151 13.38 23.43 -4.79
N TYR A 152 13.82 24.14 -5.83
CA TYR A 152 14.97 23.76 -6.64
C TYR A 152 16.27 23.75 -5.82
N PHE A 153 16.51 24.77 -4.99
CA PHE A 153 17.65 24.80 -4.08
C PHE A 153 17.58 23.68 -3.04
N LYS A 154 16.42 23.43 -2.43
CA LYS A 154 16.22 22.34 -1.47
C LYS A 154 16.42 20.98 -2.14
N TYR A 155 15.88 20.79 -3.34
CA TYR A 155 16.04 19.57 -4.14
C TYR A 155 17.49 19.37 -4.58
N SER A 156 18.18 20.42 -5.03
CA SER A 156 19.61 20.39 -5.39
C SER A 156 20.48 20.11 -4.16
N THR A 157 20.20 20.72 -3.01
CA THR A 157 20.92 20.46 -1.76
C THR A 157 20.65 19.05 -1.25
N PHE A 158 19.43 18.54 -1.36
CA PHE A 158 19.08 17.15 -1.03
C PHE A 158 19.76 16.15 -1.97
N LYS A 159 19.78 16.44 -3.28
CA LYS A 159 20.50 15.63 -4.30
C LYS A 159 22.00 15.65 -4.05
N LYS A 160 22.59 16.80 -3.71
CA LYS A 160 24.00 16.93 -3.32
C LYS A 160 24.31 16.22 -2.00
N ALA A 161 23.43 16.29 -1.00
CA ALA A 161 23.58 15.56 0.26
C ALA A 161 23.58 14.04 0.04
N ARG A 162 22.61 13.52 -0.75
CA ARG A 162 22.63 12.12 -1.21
C ARG A 162 23.90 11.76 -1.99
N ALA A 163 24.40 12.66 -2.84
CA ALA A 163 25.62 12.43 -3.60
C ALA A 163 26.89 12.44 -2.72
N VAL A 164 26.93 13.25 -1.66
CA VAL A 164 28.03 13.25 -0.68
C VAL A 164 28.01 11.98 0.16
N GLU A 165 26.82 11.47 0.52
CA GLU A 165 26.67 10.16 1.19
C GLU A 165 27.12 8.98 0.29
N ARG A 166 26.99 9.12 -1.04
CA ARG A 166 27.53 8.15 -2.03
C ARG A 166 29.06 8.08 -2.07
N SER A 167 29.79 9.10 -1.59
CA SER A 167 31.26 9.14 -1.69
C SER A 167 32.01 8.34 -0.61
N LYS A 168 31.30 7.59 0.24
CA LYS A 168 31.87 6.88 1.40
C LYS A 168 31.37 5.44 1.57
N TRP A 169 31.01 4.77 0.47
CA TRP A 169 30.67 3.35 0.49
C TRP A 169 31.93 2.51 0.45
N THR A 170 32.05 1.57 1.38
CA THR A 170 33.06 0.52 1.35
C THR A 170 32.41 -0.74 0.84
N VAL A 171 32.91 -1.26 -0.29
CA VAL A 171 32.41 -2.50 -0.90
C VAL A 171 33.44 -3.60 -0.71
N MET A 172 32.97 -4.72 -0.18
CA MET A 172 33.73 -5.97 -0.14
C MET A 172 33.07 -6.96 -1.08
N SER A 173 33.77 -7.33 -2.14
CA SER A 173 33.32 -8.32 -3.13
C SER A 173 33.90 -9.70 -2.83
N PHE A 174 33.06 -10.73 -2.85
CA PHE A 174 33.47 -12.14 -2.69
C PHE A 174 33.56 -12.86 -4.05
N HIS A 175 33.11 -12.20 -5.12
CA HIS A 175 33.03 -12.71 -6.48
C HIS A 175 33.41 -11.63 -7.49
N LYS A 176 33.76 -12.04 -8.71
CA LYS A 176 33.95 -11.10 -9.83
C LYS A 176 32.59 -10.45 -10.14
N LEU A 177 32.50 -9.13 -9.96
CA LEU A 177 31.28 -8.37 -10.19
C LEU A 177 31.25 -7.88 -11.63
N GLY A 178 30.11 -8.09 -12.30
CA GLY A 178 29.82 -7.54 -13.63
C GLY A 178 29.07 -6.20 -13.60
N PHE A 179 28.81 -5.66 -12.41
CA PHE A 179 27.99 -4.49 -12.16
C PHE A 179 28.67 -3.51 -11.20
N SER A 180 28.22 -2.26 -11.19
CA SER A 180 28.76 -1.22 -10.30
C SER A 180 27.92 -1.07 -9.03
N GLU A 181 28.54 -0.65 -7.92
CA GLU A 181 27.83 -0.41 -6.65
C GLU A 181 26.73 0.67 -6.78
N ASN A 182 26.94 1.66 -7.65
CA ASN A 182 26.02 2.77 -7.86
C ASN A 182 24.68 2.31 -8.44
N GLU A 183 24.73 1.30 -9.31
CA GLU A 183 23.57 0.70 -9.96
C GLU A 183 22.63 0.00 -8.96
N ILE A 184 23.21 -0.64 -7.94
CA ILE A 184 22.44 -1.20 -6.83
C ILE A 184 21.74 -0.09 -6.06
N LEU A 185 22.49 0.95 -5.66
CA LEU A 185 21.97 2.02 -4.80
C LEU A 185 20.87 2.84 -5.50
N GLU A 186 20.93 2.99 -6.82
CA GLU A 186 19.90 3.69 -7.60
C GLU A 186 18.61 2.89 -7.74
N SER A 187 18.67 1.57 -7.54
CA SER A 187 17.54 0.65 -7.70
C SER A 187 16.84 0.29 -6.38
N LEU A 188 17.29 0.83 -5.23
CA LEU A 188 16.68 0.62 -3.91
C LEU A 188 15.44 1.50 -3.70
N ASP A 189 14.39 1.20 -4.46
CA ASP A 189 13.06 1.83 -4.34
C ASP A 189 12.10 0.96 -3.49
N GLU A 190 11.09 1.56 -2.86
CA GLU A 190 10.06 0.85 -2.09
C GLU A 190 9.21 -0.06 -2.98
N ASP A 191 9.02 0.29 -4.26
CA ASP A 191 8.31 -0.56 -5.23
C ASP A 191 9.04 -1.87 -5.52
N ASN A 192 10.34 -1.93 -5.24
CA ASN A 192 11.19 -3.10 -5.46
C ASN A 192 11.31 -4.02 -4.24
N VAL A 193 10.60 -3.73 -3.13
CA VAL A 193 10.66 -4.54 -1.92
C VAL A 193 9.97 -5.89 -2.13
N ILE A 194 10.73 -6.97 -1.93
CA ILE A 194 10.23 -8.35 -2.02
C ILE A 194 10.04 -9.01 -0.65
N GLY A 195 10.58 -8.42 0.42
CA GLY A 195 10.41 -8.93 1.77
C GLY A 195 10.85 -7.92 2.83
N ALA A 196 10.21 -7.95 4.00
CA ALA A 196 10.60 -7.15 5.15
C ALA A 196 10.51 -8.02 6.42
N GLY A 197 11.57 -8.02 7.22
CA GLY A 197 11.67 -8.84 8.42
C GLY A 197 12.42 -8.13 9.54
N SER A 198 12.72 -8.88 10.61
CA SER A 198 13.43 -8.38 11.79
C SER A 198 14.89 -7.98 11.49
N SER A 199 15.50 -8.58 10.45
CA SER A 199 16.87 -8.31 10.03
C SER A 199 16.97 -7.13 9.06
N GLY A 200 15.93 -6.83 8.29
CA GLY A 200 15.98 -5.76 7.28
C GLY A 200 14.84 -5.77 6.27
N LYS A 201 14.99 -4.96 5.23
CA LYS A 201 14.20 -5.03 3.98
C LYS A 201 15.02 -5.68 2.88
N VAL A 202 14.40 -6.50 2.05
CA VAL A 202 15.01 -7.14 0.88
C VAL A 202 14.38 -6.56 -0.38
N TYR A 203 15.23 -6.14 -1.32
CA TYR A 203 14.87 -5.51 -2.59
C TYR A 203 15.26 -6.42 -3.73
N LYS A 204 14.41 -6.52 -4.76
CA LYS A 204 14.77 -7.10 -6.05
C LYS A 204 15.37 -6.02 -6.93
N VAL A 205 16.60 -6.22 -7.39
CA VAL A 205 17.30 -5.28 -8.27
C VAL A 205 17.61 -5.97 -9.58
N VAL A 206 17.14 -5.39 -10.67
CA VAL A 206 17.48 -5.81 -12.03
C VAL A 206 18.61 -4.92 -12.51
N LEU A 207 19.75 -5.52 -12.81
CA LEU A 207 20.95 -4.85 -13.28
C LEU A 207 20.83 -4.59 -14.80
N THR A 208 21.58 -3.60 -15.28
CA THR A 208 21.74 -3.19 -16.68
C THR A 208 22.24 -4.30 -17.58
N ASN A 209 22.99 -5.26 -17.03
CA ASN A 209 23.43 -6.46 -17.74
C ASN A 209 22.32 -7.54 -17.86
N GLY A 210 21.14 -7.30 -17.29
CA GLY A 210 20.00 -8.22 -17.27
C GLY A 210 20.00 -9.21 -16.10
N GLU A 211 21.08 -9.29 -15.31
CA GLU A 211 21.11 -10.12 -14.11
C GLU A 211 20.19 -9.54 -13.03
N THR A 212 19.60 -10.41 -12.21
CA THR A 212 18.78 -9.99 -11.08
C THR A 212 19.46 -10.39 -9.77
N VAL A 213 19.54 -9.46 -8.83
CA VAL A 213 20.10 -9.68 -7.49
C VAL A 213 19.09 -9.34 -6.40
N ALA A 214 19.24 -9.98 -5.24
CA ALA A 214 18.49 -9.66 -4.04
C ALA A 214 19.37 -8.83 -3.10
N VAL A 215 18.91 -7.66 -2.71
CA VAL A 215 19.68 -6.75 -1.85
C VAL A 215 18.99 -6.64 -0.50
N LYS A 216 19.63 -7.12 0.57
CA LYS A 216 19.14 -7.01 1.94
C LYS A 216 19.75 -5.77 2.58
N ARG A 217 18.91 -4.78 2.86
CA ARG A 217 19.25 -3.61 3.67
C ARG A 217 18.94 -3.90 5.13
N LEU A 218 19.98 -3.94 5.96
CA LEU A 218 19.82 -4.17 7.38
C LEU A 218 19.30 -2.90 8.08
N TRP A 219 18.48 -3.10 9.11
CA TRP A 219 18.02 -1.99 9.95
C TRP A 219 19.18 -1.43 10.78
N THR A 220 19.71 -0.26 10.44
CA THR A 220 20.74 0.39 11.25
C THR A 220 20.13 1.06 12.49
N GLY A 221 20.87 1.02 13.61
CA GLY A 221 20.46 1.62 14.88
C GLY A 221 20.48 3.14 14.79
N GLY A 222 19.44 3.74 14.21
CA GLY A 222 19.38 5.17 13.93
C GLY A 222 17.96 5.64 13.61
N SER A 223 16.96 5.08 14.30
CA SER A 223 15.62 5.64 14.33
C SER A 223 15.10 5.59 15.76
N VAL A 224 15.81 6.30 16.64
CA VAL A 224 15.18 6.84 17.85
C VAL A 224 14.08 7.74 17.34
N LYS A 225 12.82 7.37 17.62
CA LYS A 225 11.72 8.34 17.57
C LYS A 225 12.15 9.50 18.46
N GLU A 226 12.20 10.70 17.88
CA GLU A 226 12.32 11.94 18.63
C GLU A 226 11.20 12.02 19.66
N THR A 227 11.50 11.61 20.89
CA THR A 227 10.83 12.07 22.10
C THR A 227 11.94 12.28 23.11
N GLY A 228 12.15 13.55 23.44
CA GLY A 228 13.33 14.06 24.13
C GLY A 228 13.60 13.44 25.49
N GLY A 229 14.86 13.51 25.87
CA GLY A 229 15.38 13.04 27.13
C GLY A 229 16.90 13.10 27.09
N ASP A 230 17.42 14.27 27.46
CA ASP A 230 18.84 14.52 27.68
C ASP A 230 19.38 13.51 28.70
N SER A 231 20.36 12.70 28.29
CA SER A 231 21.27 12.04 29.22
C SER A 231 22.54 11.65 28.48
N ASP A 232 23.61 12.35 28.84
CA ASP A 232 25.00 11.97 28.64
C ASP A 232 25.21 10.50 28.97
N LEU A 233 25.79 9.73 28.04
CA LEU A 233 26.49 8.48 28.36
C LEU A 233 27.53 8.20 27.27
N GLU A 234 28.76 8.04 27.74
CA GLU A 234 29.98 7.79 26.99
C GLU A 234 29.82 6.68 25.94
N LYS A 235 30.13 7.00 24.68
CA LYS A 235 30.24 6.03 23.58
C LYS A 235 31.48 5.17 23.75
N GLY A 236 31.36 4.09 24.52
CA GLY A 236 32.16 2.90 24.29
C GLY A 236 31.65 2.19 23.03
N GLU A 237 32.55 1.94 22.07
CA GLU A 237 32.32 1.13 20.87
C GLU A 237 31.96 -0.33 21.23
N ARG A 238 30.71 -0.58 21.64
CA ARG A 238 30.14 -1.93 21.62
C ARG A 238 29.24 -2.03 20.40
N SER A 239 29.68 -2.83 19.42
CA SER A 239 28.87 -3.26 18.28
C SER A 239 27.53 -3.79 18.76
N GLY A 240 26.43 -3.27 18.23
CA GLY A 240 25.10 -3.72 18.63
C GLY A 240 24.81 -5.15 18.12
N PRO A 241 23.75 -5.82 18.62
CA PRO A 241 23.37 -7.16 18.15
C PRO A 241 23.13 -7.27 16.64
N LYS A 242 22.78 -6.15 15.98
CA LYS A 242 22.57 -6.07 14.53
C LYS A 242 23.88 -5.98 13.75
N ASP A 243 24.93 -5.43 14.36
CA ASP A 243 26.26 -5.41 13.77
C ASP A 243 26.86 -6.82 13.80
N GLU A 244 26.64 -7.56 14.89
CA GLU A 244 27.04 -8.97 14.98
C GLU A 244 26.40 -9.82 13.89
N ALA A 245 25.13 -9.58 13.56
CA ALA A 245 24.43 -10.33 12.52
C ALA A 245 25.00 -10.08 11.12
N PHE A 246 25.35 -8.82 10.82
CA PHE A 246 26.02 -8.46 9.56
C PHE A 246 27.38 -9.16 9.45
N GLU A 247 28.21 -9.04 10.48
CA GLU A 247 29.55 -9.63 10.48
C GLU A 247 29.49 -11.16 10.40
N ALA A 248 28.58 -11.81 11.12
CA ALA A 248 28.39 -13.25 11.06
C ALA A 248 28.02 -13.73 9.63
N GLU A 249 27.12 -13.01 8.97
CA GLU A 249 26.68 -13.34 7.61
C GLU A 249 27.79 -13.12 6.58
N VAL A 250 28.54 -12.02 6.68
CA VAL A 250 29.69 -11.72 5.82
C VAL A 250 30.83 -12.72 6.03
N GLU A 251 31.19 -13.02 7.28
CA GLU A 251 32.27 -13.96 7.59
C GLU A 251 31.95 -15.38 7.10
N THR A 252 30.69 -15.80 7.28
CA THR A 252 30.24 -17.13 6.90
C THR A 252 30.12 -17.25 5.38
N LEU A 253 29.26 -16.43 4.76
CA LEU A 253 28.95 -16.51 3.33
C LEU A 253 30.09 -16.02 2.43
N GLY A 254 31.00 -15.20 2.95
CA GLY A 254 32.19 -14.76 2.22
C GLY A 254 33.20 -15.89 1.95
N LYS A 255 33.17 -16.97 2.74
CA LYS A 255 34.14 -18.08 2.68
C LYS A 255 33.57 -19.37 2.09
N ILE A 256 32.25 -19.57 2.13
CA ILE A 256 31.62 -20.83 1.73
C ILE A 256 31.03 -20.78 0.32
N ARG A 257 31.04 -21.92 -0.37
CA ARG A 257 30.41 -22.08 -1.70
C ARG A 257 29.81 -23.47 -1.82
N HIS A 258 28.50 -23.54 -1.99
CA HIS A 258 27.78 -24.80 -2.15
C HIS A 258 26.52 -24.57 -3.01
N LYS A 259 26.13 -25.55 -3.83
CA LYS A 259 24.96 -25.43 -4.74
C LYS A 259 23.64 -25.18 -3.98
N ASN A 260 23.54 -25.69 -2.75
CA ASN A 260 22.36 -25.55 -1.89
C ASN A 260 22.52 -24.50 -0.78
N ILE A 261 23.40 -23.53 -0.95
CA ILE A 261 23.55 -22.39 -0.03
C ILE A 261 23.50 -21.12 -0.86
N VAL A 262 22.78 -20.12 -0.38
CA VAL A 262 22.66 -18.83 -1.08
C VAL A 262 24.03 -18.18 -1.21
N LYS A 263 24.33 -17.73 -2.43
CA LYS A 263 25.57 -17.04 -2.75
C LYS A 263 25.50 -15.56 -2.39
N LEU A 264 26.44 -15.11 -1.55
CA LEU A 264 26.72 -13.69 -1.30
C LEU A 264 27.70 -13.17 -2.36
N TRP A 265 27.30 -12.16 -3.13
CA TRP A 265 28.14 -11.55 -4.17
C TRP A 265 29.09 -10.51 -3.56
N CYS A 266 28.52 -9.57 -2.83
CA CYS A 266 29.25 -8.51 -2.14
C CYS A 266 28.44 -7.97 -0.96
N CYS A 267 29.11 -7.20 -0.11
CA CYS A 267 28.45 -6.33 0.85
C CYS A 267 28.88 -4.88 0.60
N CYS A 268 27.96 -3.95 0.84
CA CYS A 268 28.19 -2.52 0.70
C CYS A 268 27.87 -1.85 2.04
N THR A 269 28.82 -1.13 2.61
CA THR A 269 28.66 -0.52 3.93
C THR A 269 28.97 0.97 3.91
N THR A 270 28.22 1.71 4.71
CA THR A 270 28.52 3.08 5.13
C THR A 270 28.44 3.16 6.65
N ARG A 271 28.63 4.36 7.22
CA ARG A 271 28.44 4.58 8.66
C ARG A 271 27.04 4.22 9.14
N ASP A 272 26.03 4.47 8.31
CA ASP A 272 24.62 4.41 8.71
C ASP A 272 23.80 3.41 7.88
N CYS A 273 24.43 2.66 6.97
CA CYS A 273 23.76 1.68 6.13
C CYS A 273 24.63 0.44 5.90
N LYS A 274 24.02 -0.74 5.96
CA LYS A 274 24.67 -2.01 5.66
C LYS A 274 23.81 -2.79 4.68
N LEU A 275 24.39 -3.15 3.53
CA LEU A 275 23.75 -3.89 2.46
C LEU A 275 24.47 -5.22 2.22
N LEU A 276 23.69 -6.27 2.03
CA LEU A 276 24.15 -7.58 1.60
C LEU A 276 23.51 -7.91 0.26
N VAL A 277 24.32 -8.29 -0.73
CA VAL A 277 23.88 -8.52 -2.10
C VAL A 277 24.01 -10.00 -2.43
N TYR A 278 22.88 -10.65 -2.67
CA TYR A 278 22.77 -12.09 -2.95
C TYR A 278 22.31 -12.34 -4.37
N GLU A 279 22.50 -13.58 -4.82
CA GLU A 279 21.79 -14.07 -6.00
C GLU A 279 20.26 -14.02 -5.76
N TYR A 280 19.50 -13.70 -6.81
CA TYR A 280 18.05 -13.62 -6.70
C TYR A 280 17.38 -14.99 -6.83
N MET A 281 16.39 -15.24 -5.97
CA MET A 281 15.61 -16.49 -5.93
C MET A 281 14.19 -16.21 -6.47
N PRO A 282 13.87 -16.59 -7.72
CA PRO A 282 12.62 -16.19 -8.36
C PRO A 282 11.38 -16.81 -7.74
N ASN A 283 11.49 -18.00 -7.15
CA ASN A 283 10.38 -18.72 -6.53
C ASN A 283 10.20 -18.39 -5.04
N GLY A 284 10.98 -17.45 -4.49
CA GLY A 284 10.84 -16.98 -3.12
C GLY A 284 11.24 -18.02 -2.08
N SER A 285 10.58 -17.99 -0.91
CA SER A 285 10.84 -18.91 0.19
C SER A 285 9.95 -20.15 0.15
N LEU A 286 10.44 -21.27 0.67
CA LEU A 286 9.66 -22.50 0.79
C LEU A 286 8.39 -22.28 1.64
N GLY A 287 8.47 -21.49 2.71
CA GLY A 287 7.31 -21.20 3.55
C GLY A 287 6.21 -20.45 2.80
N ASP A 288 6.56 -19.54 1.89
CA ASP A 288 5.59 -18.88 1.02
C ASP A 288 4.98 -19.86 0.01
N LEU A 289 5.76 -20.77 -0.56
CA LEU A 289 5.23 -21.78 -1.49
C LEU A 289 4.29 -22.77 -0.81
N LEU A 290 4.56 -23.13 0.45
CA LEU A 290 3.70 -24.03 1.23
C LEU A 290 2.43 -23.35 1.74
N HIS A 291 2.49 -22.07 2.11
CA HIS A 291 1.40 -21.45 2.87
C HIS A 291 0.74 -20.23 2.23
N SER A 292 1.30 -19.68 1.15
CA SER A 292 0.65 -18.57 0.46
C SER A 292 -0.54 -19.04 -0.38
N SER A 293 -1.53 -18.16 -0.54
CA SER A 293 -2.69 -18.38 -1.42
C SER A 293 -2.32 -18.33 -2.91
N LYS A 294 -1.13 -17.83 -3.24
CA LYS A 294 -0.60 -17.71 -4.61
C LYS A 294 0.29 -18.90 -5.01
N GLY A 295 0.74 -19.71 -4.05
CA GLY A 295 1.57 -20.88 -4.30
C GLY A 295 0.74 -22.00 -4.92
N GLY A 296 1.07 -22.40 -6.15
CA GLY A 296 0.53 -23.61 -6.76
C GLY A 296 0.78 -24.85 -5.89
N THR A 297 0.07 -25.94 -6.17
CA THR A 297 0.27 -27.19 -5.43
C THR A 297 1.65 -27.75 -5.75
N LEU A 298 2.60 -27.67 -4.81
CA LEU A 298 3.90 -28.35 -4.92
C LEU A 298 3.67 -29.87 -4.89
N GLY A 299 3.98 -30.53 -6.00
CA GLY A 299 3.98 -31.99 -6.11
C GLY A 299 5.03 -32.63 -5.22
N TRP A 300 4.87 -33.93 -4.96
CA TRP A 300 5.75 -34.66 -4.04
C TRP A 300 7.21 -34.67 -4.49
N GLU A 301 7.49 -34.91 -5.77
CA GLU A 301 8.86 -34.95 -6.29
C GLU A 301 9.62 -33.64 -6.03
N THR A 302 8.96 -32.50 -6.23
CA THR A 302 9.54 -31.19 -5.93
C THR A 302 9.77 -31.01 -4.44
N ARG A 303 8.83 -31.45 -3.58
CA ARG A 303 9.01 -31.42 -2.12
C ARG A 303 10.19 -32.29 -1.69
N PHE A 304 10.31 -33.50 -2.22
CA PHE A 304 11.42 -34.41 -1.97
C PHE A 304 12.76 -33.79 -2.36
N LYS A 305 12.84 -33.23 -3.57
CA LYS A 305 14.03 -32.51 -4.06
C LYS A 305 14.43 -31.40 -3.10
N ILE A 306 13.49 -30.58 -2.67
CA ILE A 306 13.74 -29.48 -1.73
C ILE A 306 14.27 -29.98 -0.38
N ILE A 307 13.70 -31.07 0.15
CA ILE A 307 14.19 -31.71 1.40
C ILE A 307 15.63 -32.17 1.23
N LEU A 308 15.93 -32.87 0.13
CA LEU A 308 17.27 -33.39 -0.12
C LEU A 308 18.30 -32.27 -0.30
N ASP A 309 17.99 -31.28 -1.13
CA ASP A 309 18.85 -30.12 -1.39
C ASP A 309 19.16 -29.35 -0.09
N ALA A 310 18.15 -29.06 0.73
CA ALA A 310 18.35 -28.39 2.02
C ALA A 310 19.18 -29.25 3.00
N ALA A 311 18.97 -30.58 3.02
CA ALA A 311 19.77 -31.49 3.83
C ALA A 311 21.25 -31.51 3.40
N GLU A 312 21.52 -31.51 2.09
CA GLU A 312 22.89 -31.45 1.55
C GLU A 312 23.58 -30.15 1.94
N GLY A 313 22.89 -29.01 1.83
CA GLY A 313 23.41 -27.70 2.27
C GLY A 313 23.76 -27.66 3.75
N LEU A 314 22.89 -28.18 4.62
CA LEU A 314 23.14 -28.26 6.06
C LEU A 314 24.26 -29.26 6.40
N SER A 315 24.33 -30.40 5.72
CA SER A 315 25.41 -31.38 5.90
C SER A 315 26.78 -30.78 5.57
N TYR A 316 26.87 -30.00 4.49
CA TYR A 316 28.09 -29.30 4.12
C TYR A 316 28.56 -28.34 5.23
N LEU A 317 27.65 -27.52 5.77
CA LEU A 317 27.96 -26.59 6.88
C LEU A 317 28.50 -27.30 8.13
N HIS A 318 27.91 -28.43 8.48
CA HIS A 318 28.24 -29.15 9.72
C HIS A 318 29.50 -30.02 9.61
N HIS A 319 29.82 -30.51 8.41
CA HIS A 319 30.78 -31.60 8.29
C HIS A 319 31.90 -31.39 7.26
N ASP A 320 31.73 -30.45 6.32
CA ASP A 320 32.70 -30.21 5.25
C ASP A 320 33.34 -28.81 5.40
N CYS A 321 32.69 -27.88 6.08
CA CYS A 321 33.29 -26.61 6.50
C CYS A 321 34.29 -26.80 7.65
N VAL A 322 35.42 -26.10 7.56
CA VAL A 322 36.46 -26.08 8.61
C VAL A 322 36.72 -24.62 9.02
N PRO A 323 36.32 -24.20 10.23
CA PRO A 323 35.63 -25.00 11.26
C PRO A 323 34.14 -25.24 10.92
N PRO A 324 33.47 -26.23 11.55
CA PRO A 324 32.04 -26.47 11.37
C PRO A 324 31.20 -25.23 11.68
N ILE A 325 30.14 -25.02 10.90
CA ILE A 325 29.24 -23.86 11.02
C ILE A 325 27.85 -24.35 11.41
N VAL A 326 27.30 -23.83 12.52
CA VAL A 326 25.92 -24.08 12.94
C VAL A 326 25.05 -22.88 12.53
N HIS A 327 23.97 -23.13 11.81
CA HIS A 327 23.11 -22.10 11.24
C HIS A 327 22.23 -21.39 12.28
N ARG A 328 21.63 -22.14 13.22
CA ARG A 328 20.81 -21.66 14.36
C ARG A 328 19.46 -21.01 14.03
N ASP A 329 19.07 -20.91 12.77
CA ASP A 329 17.75 -20.38 12.36
C ASP A 329 17.23 -21.09 11.10
N VAL A 330 17.36 -22.42 11.08
CA VAL A 330 16.80 -23.25 10.01
C VAL A 330 15.27 -23.22 10.11
N LYS A 331 14.61 -22.78 9.04
CA LYS A 331 13.15 -22.72 8.91
C LYS A 331 12.75 -22.66 7.43
N SER A 332 11.50 -22.94 7.11
CA SER A 332 11.03 -22.92 5.71
C SER A 332 11.18 -21.54 5.04
N ASN A 333 11.05 -20.44 5.78
CA ASN A 333 11.27 -19.09 5.22
C ASN A 333 12.76 -18.78 4.90
N ASN A 334 13.70 -19.53 5.50
CA ASN A 334 15.14 -19.39 5.26
C ASN A 334 15.66 -20.45 4.27
N ILE A 335 14.76 -21.19 3.62
CA ILE A 335 15.08 -22.07 2.50
C ILE A 335 14.47 -21.42 1.27
N LEU A 336 15.31 -20.85 0.41
CA LEU A 336 14.90 -20.15 -0.80
C LEU A 336 14.94 -21.09 -2.00
N ILE A 337 14.06 -20.84 -2.96
CA ILE A 337 13.86 -21.70 -4.13
C ILE A 337 14.29 -20.98 -5.41
N ASP A 338 15.22 -21.60 -6.14
CA ASP A 338 15.70 -21.07 -7.42
C ASP A 338 14.74 -21.39 -8.58
N GLY A 339 15.11 -20.98 -9.80
CA GLY A 339 14.27 -21.14 -11.00
C GLY A 339 13.93 -22.58 -11.35
N ASP A 340 14.80 -23.54 -10.99
CA ASP A 340 14.68 -24.97 -11.29
C ASP A 340 14.11 -25.76 -10.10
N TYR A 341 13.46 -25.05 -9.18
CA TYR A 341 12.96 -25.57 -7.90
C TYR A 341 14.05 -26.25 -7.04
N GLY A 342 15.31 -25.84 -7.19
CA GLY A 342 16.41 -26.20 -6.30
C GLY A 342 16.35 -25.41 -5.01
N ALA A 343 16.66 -26.06 -3.88
CA ALA A 343 16.62 -25.40 -2.57
C ALA A 343 17.99 -24.88 -2.13
N ARG A 344 18.00 -23.67 -1.56
CA ARG A 344 19.19 -22.99 -1.05
C ARG A 344 18.96 -22.44 0.35
N VAL A 345 19.81 -22.83 1.28
CA VAL A 345 19.78 -22.36 2.67
C VAL A 345 20.29 -20.92 2.76
N ALA A 346 19.56 -20.06 3.48
CA ALA A 346 19.73 -18.61 3.52
C ALA A 346 19.66 -18.05 4.96
N ASP A 347 20.02 -16.76 5.12
CA ASP A 347 19.95 -15.99 6.37
C ASP A 347 20.87 -16.50 7.49
N PHE A 348 22.17 -16.22 7.33
CA PHE A 348 23.22 -16.64 8.25
C PHE A 348 23.48 -15.62 9.37
N GLY A 349 22.58 -14.67 9.60
CA GLY A 349 22.76 -13.57 10.56
C GLY A 349 22.89 -14.00 12.02
N VAL A 350 22.62 -15.27 12.36
CA VAL A 350 22.86 -15.82 13.70
C VAL A 350 23.78 -17.04 13.69
N ALA A 351 24.37 -17.36 12.54
CA ALA A 351 25.24 -18.51 12.34
C ALA A 351 26.50 -18.39 13.21
N LYS A 352 27.05 -19.54 13.59
CA LYS A 352 28.21 -19.60 14.48
C LYS A 352 29.19 -20.68 14.07
N VAL A 353 30.45 -20.29 14.01
CA VAL A 353 31.58 -21.19 13.82
C VAL A 353 31.88 -21.90 15.14
N VAL A 354 31.98 -23.23 15.10
CA VAL A 354 32.24 -24.07 16.28
C VAL A 354 33.75 -24.32 16.40
N ASP A 355 34.38 -23.69 17.38
CA ASP A 355 35.79 -23.94 17.71
C ASP A 355 35.96 -25.29 18.41
N SER A 356 36.41 -26.31 17.69
CA SER A 356 36.73 -27.63 18.28
C SER A 356 37.98 -27.62 19.17
N THR A 357 38.76 -26.54 19.17
CA THR A 357 40.02 -26.38 19.92
C THR A 357 39.86 -25.71 21.28
N ALA A 358 38.69 -25.13 21.59
CA ALA A 358 38.42 -24.52 22.88
C ALA A 358 38.13 -25.60 23.94
N LYS A 359 38.89 -25.62 25.04
CA LYS A 359 38.76 -26.56 26.17
C LYS A 359 37.38 -26.56 26.86
N ALA A 360 36.47 -25.66 26.49
CA ALA A 360 35.07 -25.68 26.87
C ALA A 360 34.20 -25.12 25.72
N PRO A 361 33.03 -25.72 25.42
CA PRO A 361 32.09 -25.12 24.48
C PRO A 361 31.65 -23.75 25.01
N LYS A 362 31.76 -22.70 24.18
CA LYS A 362 31.36 -21.33 24.53
C LYS A 362 29.87 -21.31 24.86
N SER A 363 29.53 -21.16 26.15
CA SER A 363 28.15 -20.89 26.59
C SER A 363 27.68 -19.53 26.04
N MET A 364 26.50 -19.49 25.45
CA MET A 364 25.92 -18.25 24.90
C MET A 364 25.00 -17.55 25.90
N SER A 365 24.97 -16.22 25.86
CA SER A 365 24.04 -15.40 26.66
C SER A 365 22.68 -15.20 25.99
N VAL A 366 22.54 -15.48 24.68
CA VAL A 366 21.33 -15.17 23.90
C VAL A 366 20.85 -16.40 23.11
N ILE A 367 19.59 -16.78 23.35
CA ILE A 367 18.84 -17.76 22.56
C ILE A 367 18.51 -17.10 21.22
N ALA A 368 18.94 -17.72 20.12
CA ALA A 368 18.62 -17.30 18.76
C ALA A 368 17.87 -18.43 18.03
N GLY A 369 16.95 -18.05 17.15
CA GLY A 369 16.13 -18.96 16.36
C GLY A 369 14.67 -18.53 16.32
N SER A 370 13.91 -19.12 15.40
CA SER A 370 12.49 -18.80 15.19
C SER A 370 11.57 -19.73 15.98
N CYS A 371 10.59 -19.15 16.68
CA CYS A 371 9.63 -19.90 17.49
C CYS A 371 8.95 -21.01 16.66
N GLY A 372 8.84 -22.21 17.23
CA GLY A 372 8.34 -23.42 16.56
C GLY A 372 9.42 -24.30 15.95
N TYR A 373 10.60 -23.74 15.64
CA TYR A 373 11.75 -24.47 15.11
C TYR A 373 12.86 -24.68 16.14
N ILE A 374 12.83 -23.95 17.26
CA ILE A 374 13.85 -24.02 18.32
C ILE A 374 13.78 -25.38 19.01
N ALA A 375 14.94 -26.04 19.12
CA ALA A 375 15.07 -27.31 19.82
C ALA A 375 14.82 -27.16 21.33
N PRO A 376 14.14 -28.12 21.99
CA PRO A 376 13.72 -27.98 23.39
C PRO A 376 14.88 -27.77 24.37
N GLU A 377 16.07 -28.31 24.07
CA GLU A 377 17.27 -28.18 24.91
C GLU A 377 17.90 -26.80 24.94
N TYR A 378 17.54 -25.91 24.01
CA TYR A 378 17.97 -24.52 24.06
C TYR A 378 17.45 -23.79 25.31
N ALA A 379 16.33 -24.25 25.88
CA ALA A 379 15.77 -23.65 27.09
C ALA A 379 16.61 -23.86 28.35
N TYR A 380 17.49 -24.87 28.39
CA TYR A 380 18.21 -25.26 29.61
C TYR A 380 19.71 -25.48 29.47
N THR A 381 20.26 -25.66 28.26
CA THR A 381 21.71 -25.95 28.10
C THR A 381 22.55 -24.75 27.65
N LEU A 382 21.95 -23.73 27.00
CA LEU A 382 22.64 -22.60 26.33
C LEU A 382 23.83 -23.01 25.43
N ARG A 383 23.90 -24.29 25.06
CA ARG A 383 24.95 -24.89 24.24
C ARG A 383 24.52 -24.89 22.79
N VAL A 384 25.36 -24.32 21.93
CA VAL A 384 25.21 -24.42 20.48
C VAL A 384 25.86 -25.72 20.03
N ASN A 385 25.09 -26.60 19.41
CA ASN A 385 25.58 -27.78 18.70
C ASN A 385 24.81 -27.93 17.39
N GLU A 386 25.35 -28.72 16.49
CA GLU A 386 24.72 -29.04 15.20
C GLU A 386 23.36 -29.74 15.37
N LYS A 387 23.10 -30.36 16.54
CA LYS A 387 21.84 -31.05 16.84
C LYS A 387 20.64 -30.10 16.93
N SER A 388 20.84 -28.81 17.18
CA SER A 388 19.75 -27.83 17.13
C SER A 388 19.26 -27.63 15.70
N ASP A 389 20.18 -27.51 14.75
CA ASP A 389 19.84 -27.36 13.33
C ASP A 389 19.13 -28.61 12.80
N ILE A 390 19.56 -29.80 13.25
CA ILE A 390 18.91 -31.07 12.90
C ILE A 390 17.46 -31.10 13.39
N TYR A 391 17.18 -30.63 14.62
CA TYR A 391 15.80 -30.54 15.12
C TYR A 391 14.97 -29.57 14.27
N SER A 392 15.51 -28.38 14.02
CA SER A 392 14.84 -27.36 13.20
C SER A 392 14.57 -27.87 11.77
N PHE A 393 15.51 -28.61 11.18
CA PHE A 393 15.32 -29.27 9.89
C PHE A 393 14.27 -30.38 9.93
N GLY A 394 14.20 -31.15 11.02
CA GLY A 394 13.12 -32.10 11.27
C GLY A 394 11.76 -31.42 11.25
N VAL A 395 11.62 -30.26 11.90
CA VAL A 395 10.38 -29.46 11.85
C VAL A 395 10.05 -29.01 10.42
N VAL A 396 11.04 -28.62 9.61
CA VAL A 396 10.85 -28.30 8.19
C VAL A 396 10.33 -29.51 7.41
N ILE A 397 10.87 -30.71 7.62
CA ILE A 397 10.35 -31.94 7.00
C ILE A 397 8.87 -32.15 7.37
N LEU A 398 8.53 -32.04 8.66
CA LEU A 398 7.15 -32.19 9.12
C LEU A 398 6.23 -31.14 8.48
N GLU A 399 6.68 -29.89 8.37
CA GLU A 399 5.93 -28.82 7.72
C GLU A 399 5.70 -29.09 6.23
N ILE A 400 6.69 -29.62 5.50
CA ILE A 400 6.57 -29.97 4.08
C ILE A 400 5.58 -31.13 3.88
N VAL A 401 5.63 -32.16 4.72
CA VAL A 401 4.76 -33.35 4.62
C VAL A 401 3.33 -33.02 5.00
N THR A 402 3.13 -32.21 6.05
CA THR A 402 1.79 -31.90 6.59
C THR A 402 1.14 -30.68 5.95
N ARG A 403 1.94 -29.81 5.33
CA ARG A 403 1.55 -28.45 4.91
C ARG A 403 0.94 -27.63 6.07
N LYS A 404 1.33 -27.92 7.32
CA LYS A 404 0.91 -27.16 8.51
C LYS A 404 2.06 -26.33 9.05
N ARG A 405 1.77 -25.07 9.40
CA ARG A 405 2.76 -24.20 10.04
C ARG A 405 3.17 -24.77 11.41
N PRO A 406 4.45 -24.68 11.81
CA PRO A 406 4.93 -25.21 13.10
C PRO A 406 4.18 -24.68 14.32
N ILE A 407 3.70 -23.44 14.21
CA ILE A 407 2.79 -22.81 15.16
C ILE A 407 1.61 -22.30 14.35
N SER A 408 0.42 -22.81 14.64
CA SER A 408 -0.83 -22.29 14.09
C SER A 408 -1.98 -22.50 15.08
N PRO A 409 -3.00 -21.62 15.06
CA PRO A 409 -4.19 -21.79 15.90
C PRO A 409 -4.90 -23.14 15.69
N GLU A 410 -4.78 -23.72 14.50
CA GLU A 410 -5.36 -25.02 14.13
C GLU A 410 -4.78 -26.19 14.94
N LEU A 411 -3.57 -26.05 15.47
CA LEU A 411 -2.91 -27.07 16.29
C LEU A 411 -3.33 -26.99 17.77
N GLY A 412 -4.10 -25.95 18.14
CA GLY A 412 -4.46 -25.65 19.52
C GLY A 412 -3.23 -25.28 20.35
N GLU A 413 -3.09 -25.89 21.52
CA GLU A 413 -1.95 -25.70 22.43
C GLU A 413 -0.71 -26.54 22.04
N LYS A 414 -0.82 -27.40 21.03
CA LYS A 414 0.28 -28.26 20.59
C LYS A 414 1.15 -27.55 19.55
N ASP A 415 2.46 -27.73 19.66
CA ASP A 415 3.37 -27.51 18.53
C ASP A 415 3.18 -28.59 17.46
N LEU A 416 3.66 -28.33 16.24
CA LEU A 416 3.52 -29.26 15.12
C LEU A 416 4.09 -30.65 15.42
N VAL A 417 5.22 -30.75 16.10
CA VAL A 417 5.84 -32.04 16.45
C VAL A 417 4.90 -32.86 17.33
N LYS A 418 4.39 -32.27 18.42
CA LYS A 418 3.42 -32.93 19.31
C LYS A 418 2.13 -33.29 18.60
N TRP A 419 1.64 -32.42 17.71
CA TRP A 419 0.46 -32.70 16.92
C TRP A 419 0.67 -33.90 16.02
N VAL A 420 1.78 -33.98 15.29
CA VAL A 420 2.13 -35.10 14.42
C VAL A 420 2.20 -36.40 15.24
N CYS A 421 2.99 -36.43 16.32
CA CYS A 421 3.10 -37.63 17.16
C CYS A 421 1.73 -38.10 17.66
N SER A 422 0.93 -37.20 18.23
CA SER A 422 -0.39 -37.58 18.76
C SER A 422 -1.39 -38.01 17.67
N THR A 423 -1.27 -37.45 16.46
CA THR A 423 -2.15 -37.81 15.34
C THR A 423 -1.76 -39.15 14.75
N LEU A 424 -0.46 -39.45 14.65
CA LEU A 424 0.03 -40.76 14.23
C LEU A 424 -0.45 -41.87 15.17
N ASP A 425 -0.30 -41.67 16.47
CA ASP A 425 -0.70 -42.67 17.48
C ASP A 425 -2.22 -42.92 17.48
N GLN A 426 -3.03 -41.89 17.24
CA GLN A 426 -4.49 -41.98 17.37
C GLN A 426 -5.21 -42.31 16.05
N LYS A 427 -4.73 -41.76 14.93
CA LYS A 427 -5.44 -41.76 13.64
C LYS A 427 -4.62 -42.33 12.49
N GLY A 428 -3.33 -42.60 12.70
CA GLY A 428 -2.43 -43.12 11.67
C GLY A 428 -1.94 -42.05 10.69
N VAL A 429 -1.08 -42.50 9.76
CA VAL A 429 -0.29 -41.63 8.87
C VAL A 429 -1.13 -40.82 7.86
N GLU A 430 -2.27 -41.35 7.41
CA GLU A 430 -3.15 -40.66 6.44
C GLU A 430 -3.64 -39.31 6.92
N HIS A 431 -3.81 -39.15 8.23
CA HIS A 431 -4.33 -37.92 8.82
C HIS A 431 -3.23 -36.86 9.07
N VAL A 432 -1.98 -37.23 8.79
CA VAL A 432 -0.80 -36.36 8.91
C VAL A 432 -0.35 -35.85 7.55
N ILE A 433 -0.37 -36.71 6.53
CA ILE A 433 0.07 -36.36 5.18
C ILE A 433 -0.87 -35.30 4.58
N ASP A 434 -0.30 -34.31 3.91
CA ASP A 434 -1.05 -33.31 3.14
C ASP A 434 -1.99 -34.02 2.13
N PRO A 435 -3.31 -33.83 2.25
CA PRO A 435 -4.29 -34.52 1.39
C PRO A 435 -4.17 -34.13 -0.09
N LYS A 436 -3.41 -33.08 -0.42
CA LYS A 436 -3.10 -32.70 -1.82
C LYS A 436 -1.96 -33.49 -2.43
N LEU A 437 -1.23 -34.32 -1.67
CA LEU A 437 -0.19 -35.19 -2.20
C LEU A 437 -0.80 -36.45 -2.80
N ASP A 438 -0.19 -36.94 -3.88
CA ASP A 438 -0.62 -38.16 -4.55
C ASP A 438 -0.34 -39.37 -3.65
N SER A 439 -1.35 -40.23 -3.51
CA SER A 439 -1.28 -41.43 -2.67
C SER A 439 -0.27 -42.46 -3.17
N CYS A 440 0.16 -42.40 -4.43
CA CYS A 440 1.20 -43.31 -4.95
C CYS A 440 2.56 -43.14 -4.26
N PHE A 441 2.85 -41.98 -3.67
CA PHE A 441 4.10 -41.72 -2.94
C PHE A 441 4.00 -41.97 -1.43
N LYS A 442 2.87 -42.51 -0.95
CA LYS A 442 2.59 -42.64 0.48
C LYS A 442 3.67 -43.38 1.27
N GLU A 443 4.24 -44.46 0.72
CA GLU A 443 5.32 -45.19 1.39
C GLU A 443 6.60 -44.34 1.51
N GLU A 444 6.96 -43.64 0.44
CA GLU A 444 8.09 -42.72 0.40
C GLU A 444 7.89 -41.58 1.41
N ILE A 445 6.72 -40.93 1.39
CA ILE A 445 6.32 -39.89 2.33
C ILE A 445 6.41 -40.37 3.77
N SER A 446 5.95 -41.59 4.04
CA SER A 446 5.98 -42.18 5.39
C SER A 446 7.41 -42.41 5.89
N LYS A 447 8.31 -42.89 5.02
CA LYS A 447 9.74 -43.04 5.36
C LYS A 447 10.37 -41.68 5.70
N ILE A 448 10.04 -40.64 4.93
CA ILE A 448 10.56 -39.28 5.17
C ILE A 448 9.97 -38.65 6.42
N LEU A 449 8.68 -38.87 6.68
CA LEU A 449 8.04 -38.46 7.91
C LEU A 449 8.77 -39.04 9.13
N ASN A 450 9.15 -40.31 9.08
CA ASN A 450 9.94 -40.95 10.13
C ASN A 450 11.33 -40.33 10.30
N ILE A 451 11.99 -39.92 9.22
CA ILE A 451 13.26 -39.16 9.30
C ILE A 451 13.01 -37.82 10.01
N GLY A 452 11.95 -37.10 9.66
CA GLY A 452 11.55 -35.86 10.31
C GLY A 452 11.35 -36.04 11.82
N LEU A 453 10.59 -37.06 12.21
CA LEU A 453 10.36 -37.41 13.62
C LEU A 453 11.64 -37.74 14.38
N LEU A 454 12.52 -38.54 13.77
CA LEU A 454 13.82 -38.90 14.33
C LEU A 454 14.70 -37.66 14.54
N CYS A 455 14.68 -36.72 13.59
CA CYS A 455 15.38 -35.43 13.72
C CYS A 455 14.79 -34.57 14.84
N THR A 456 13.47 -34.62 15.07
CA THR A 456 12.78 -33.89 16.15
C THR A 456 12.79 -34.59 17.51
N SER A 457 13.62 -35.62 17.71
CA SER A 457 13.72 -36.29 19.01
C SER A 457 13.99 -35.29 20.15
N PRO A 458 13.30 -35.38 21.31
CA PRO A 458 13.50 -34.46 22.43
C PRO A 458 14.94 -34.46 22.95
N LEU A 459 15.60 -35.62 22.94
CA LEU A 459 16.99 -35.77 23.35
C LEU A 459 17.94 -35.57 22.15
N PRO A 460 18.90 -34.62 22.21
CA PRO A 460 19.83 -34.33 21.11
C PRO A 460 20.71 -35.51 20.69
N ILE A 461 21.02 -36.42 21.63
CA ILE A 461 21.87 -37.58 21.38
C ILE A 461 21.21 -38.58 20.39
N ASN A 462 19.87 -38.65 20.40
CA ASN A 462 19.12 -39.56 19.53
C ASN A 462 18.94 -39.01 18.11
N ARG A 463 19.24 -37.72 17.88
CA ARG A 463 19.11 -37.11 16.57
C ARG A 463 20.29 -37.55 15.68
N PRO A 464 20.05 -37.97 14.42
CA PRO A 464 21.11 -38.34 13.49
C PRO A 464 21.96 -37.11 13.13
N SER A 465 23.19 -37.32 12.62
CA SER A 465 23.94 -36.23 11.99
C SER A 465 23.30 -35.86 10.64
N MET A 466 23.50 -34.63 10.16
CA MET A 466 22.99 -34.24 8.84
C MET A 466 23.55 -35.12 7.72
N ARG A 467 24.81 -35.55 7.83
CA ARG A 467 25.39 -36.54 6.89
C ARG A 467 24.63 -37.87 6.88
N ARG A 468 24.14 -38.34 8.03
CA ARG A 468 23.29 -39.55 8.10
C ARG A 468 21.89 -39.27 7.55
N VAL A 469 21.32 -38.09 7.80
CA VAL A 469 20.02 -37.67 7.23
C VAL A 469 20.07 -37.69 5.71
N VAL A 470 21.09 -37.07 5.09
CA VAL A 470 21.29 -37.09 3.63
C VAL A 470 21.36 -38.53 3.11
N LYS A 471 22.14 -39.40 3.77
CA LYS A 471 22.23 -40.82 3.38
C LYS A 471 20.87 -41.54 3.43
N MET A 472 20.07 -41.32 4.48
CA MET A 472 18.74 -41.92 4.59
C MET A 472 17.79 -41.41 3.51
N LEU A 473 17.87 -40.13 3.13
CA LEU A 473 17.07 -39.55 2.05
C LEU A 473 17.48 -40.11 0.68
N GLN A 474 18.79 -40.24 0.42
CA GLN A 474 19.31 -40.83 -0.82
C GLN A 474 18.96 -42.32 -0.95
N GLU A 475 18.99 -43.08 0.16
CA GLU A 475 18.53 -44.48 0.20
C GLU A 475 17.05 -44.58 -0.21
N ILE A 476 16.20 -43.64 0.19
CA ILE A 476 14.79 -43.62 -0.22
C ILE A 476 14.65 -43.28 -1.71
N GLY A 477 15.31 -42.22 -2.18
CA GLY A 477 15.24 -41.79 -3.57
C GLY A 477 15.84 -42.78 -4.58
N GLY A 478 16.85 -43.55 -4.17
CA GLY A 478 17.49 -44.57 -5.02
C GLY A 478 16.74 -45.90 -5.12
N VAL A 479 15.92 -46.25 -4.12
CA VAL A 479 15.12 -47.50 -4.11
C VAL A 479 13.97 -47.44 -5.12
N ASP A 480 13.50 -46.25 -5.49
CA ASP A 480 12.35 -46.09 -6.38
C ASP A 480 12.68 -45.84 -7.86
N ASP A 481 13.95 -45.66 -8.25
CA ASP A 481 14.30 -45.57 -9.68
C ASP A 481 14.18 -46.95 -10.38
N GLU A 482 14.45 -48.04 -9.64
CA GLU A 482 14.19 -49.42 -10.09
C GLU A 482 12.69 -49.78 -10.09
N SER A 483 11.90 -49.22 -9.17
CA SER A 483 10.44 -49.45 -9.09
C SER A 483 9.66 -48.61 -10.12
N ARG A 484 10.09 -47.35 -10.37
CA ARG A 484 9.49 -46.43 -11.35
C ARG A 484 9.65 -46.90 -12.80
N ASN A 485 10.75 -47.59 -13.13
CA ASN A 485 10.92 -48.19 -14.46
C ASN A 485 9.97 -49.37 -14.70
N LYS A 486 9.63 -50.16 -13.67
CA LYS A 486 8.60 -51.22 -13.76
C LYS A 486 7.18 -50.68 -13.92
N THR A 487 6.83 -49.62 -13.19
CA THR A 487 5.48 -49.02 -13.26
C THR A 487 5.21 -48.26 -14.56
N ARG A 488 6.26 -47.88 -15.31
CA ARG A 488 6.15 -47.32 -16.66
C ARG A 488 5.83 -48.41 -17.70
N GLU A 489 6.42 -49.60 -17.58
CA GLU A 489 6.11 -50.73 -18.47
C GLU A 489 4.68 -51.28 -18.26
N ASP A 490 4.16 -51.26 -17.02
CA ASP A 490 2.79 -51.74 -16.72
C ASP A 490 1.68 -50.75 -17.11
N LYS A 491 1.99 -49.47 -17.41
CA LYS A 491 1.00 -48.48 -17.87
C LYS A 491 0.85 -48.43 -19.40
N ASP A 492 1.80 -48.97 -20.15
CA ASP A 492 1.73 -49.08 -21.62
C ASP A 492 1.32 -50.49 -22.08
N GLY A 493 0.26 -51.00 -21.47
CA GLY A 493 -0.42 -52.22 -21.91
C GLY A 493 -1.35 -51.99 -23.11
N LYS A 494 -0.79 -51.78 -24.30
CA LYS A 494 -1.23 -52.31 -25.63
C LYS A 494 -0.72 -51.45 -26.79
N LEU A 495 0.29 -51.96 -27.49
CA LEU A 495 0.30 -52.17 -28.94
C LEU A 495 1.53 -53.00 -29.30
N THR A 496 1.34 -54.30 -29.53
CA THR A 496 2.31 -55.14 -30.25
C THR A 496 1.90 -55.19 -31.74
N PRO A 497 2.70 -55.82 -32.63
CA PRO A 497 3.54 -55.12 -33.60
C PRO A 497 3.01 -55.30 -35.03
N TYR A 498 3.28 -54.37 -35.94
CA TYR A 498 3.12 -54.64 -37.37
C TYR A 498 4.44 -54.46 -38.11
N TYR A 499 4.90 -55.58 -38.63
CA TYR A 499 5.82 -55.67 -39.76
C TYR A 499 5.31 -54.83 -40.94
N ASN A 500 6.23 -54.19 -41.65
CA ASN A 500 6.22 -54.13 -43.11
C ASN A 500 7.68 -54.18 -43.59
N GLU A 501 8.08 -55.34 -44.09
CA GLU A 501 9.03 -55.43 -45.19
C GLU A 501 8.35 -54.85 -46.44
N GLU A 502 9.05 -54.00 -47.19
CA GLU A 502 9.11 -54.14 -48.65
C GLU A 502 10.30 -53.35 -49.20
N ALA A 503 10.88 -53.94 -50.24
CA ALA A 503 12.18 -53.65 -50.80
C ALA A 503 12.24 -52.37 -51.64
N SER A 504 13.42 -51.77 -51.76
CA SER A 504 13.95 -51.48 -53.10
C SER A 504 15.47 -51.55 -53.12
N ASP A 505 15.89 -52.23 -54.17
CA ASP A 505 17.19 -52.74 -54.54
C ASP A 505 18.03 -51.66 -55.25
N GLN A 506 19.28 -52.03 -55.57
CA GLN A 506 20.26 -51.35 -56.45
C GLN A 506 21.10 -50.24 -55.78
N GLY A 507 22.41 -50.40 -55.55
CA GLY A 507 23.52 -50.69 -56.48
C GLY A 507 24.49 -49.50 -56.30
N SER A 508 25.82 -49.57 -56.26
CA SER A 508 26.80 -50.36 -57.00
C SER A 508 28.19 -50.04 -56.39
N VAL A 509 29.04 -51.07 -56.26
CA VAL A 509 30.46 -51.21 -56.69
C VAL A 509 31.31 -49.92 -56.66
N ALA A 510 32.49 -49.88 -56.01
CA ALA A 510 33.64 -50.79 -56.11
C ALA A 510 34.50 -50.78 -54.83
#